data_AF-A0A6P0SUJ4-F1
#
_entry.id   AF-A0A6P0SUJ4-F1
#
_cell.length_a   1.000
_cell.length_b   1.000
_cell.length_c   1.000
_cell.angle_alpha   90.00
_cell.angle_beta   90.00
_cell.angle_gamma   90.00
#
_symmetry.space_group_name_H-M   'P 1'
#
loop_
_entity.id
_entity.type
_entity.pdbx_description
1 polymer ?
#
loop_
_entity_poly.entity_id
_entity_poly.type
_entity_poly.pdbx_seq_one_letter_code
_entity_poly.pdbx_strand_id
1 'polypeptide(L)'
;MTIKKTLTPREKFESAVKHLFNKTSLETKEAKSYAALFNGIKSKIRQFNLPDYQIYDVINETYVRGIKLLESGQEIKNPRAWIRGTSFNVIREMSRKQNKEQSWDSNLREHQIALEDSNSLDSANYDDEDLRLLELALKKLHPK
;
A
#
# COMPACT_ATOMS: atom_id res chain seq x y z
N MET A 1 -27.98 38.18 13.59
CA MET A 1 -27.00 37.93 12.51
C MET A 1 -26.24 36.65 12.85
N THR A 2 -26.54 35.55 12.17
CA THR A 2 -25.84 34.28 12.39
C THR A 2 -24.55 34.31 11.56
N ILE A 3 -23.40 34.51 12.22
CA ILE A 3 -22.09 34.47 11.55
C ILE A 3 -21.89 33.03 11.05
N LYS A 4 -21.98 32.81 9.73
CA LYS A 4 -21.62 31.53 9.13
C LYS A 4 -20.11 31.34 9.34
N LYS A 5 -19.73 30.50 10.30
CA LYS A 5 -18.33 30.13 10.54
C LYS A 5 -17.77 29.53 9.25
N THR A 6 -16.82 30.21 8.62
CA THR A 6 -16.11 29.70 7.46
C THR A 6 -15.22 28.54 7.91
N LEU A 7 -15.45 27.36 7.34
CA LEU A 7 -14.61 26.19 7.60
C LEU A 7 -13.17 26.46 7.17
N THR A 8 -12.23 26.12 8.04
CA THR A 8 -10.80 26.11 7.74
C THR A 8 -10.48 25.09 6.63
N PRO A 9 -9.35 25.22 5.90
CA PRO A 9 -8.93 24.23 4.91
C PRO A 9 -8.89 22.79 5.47
N ARG A 10 -8.44 22.64 6.72
CA ARG A 10 -8.41 21.36 7.43
C ARG A 10 -9.81 20.81 7.67
N GLU A 11 -10.72 21.60 8.25
CA GLU A 11 -12.09 21.16 8.50
C GLU A 11 -12.82 20.77 7.20
N LYS A 12 -12.56 21.49 6.09
CA LYS A 12 -13.09 21.13 4.76
C LYS A 12 -12.58 19.76 4.28
N PHE A 13 -11.29 19.49 4.46
CA PHE A 13 -10.68 18.22 4.08
C PHE A 13 -11.22 17.06 4.94
N GLU A 14 -11.22 17.24 6.26
CA GLU A 14 -11.72 16.24 7.21
C GLU A 14 -13.21 15.93 6.99
N SER A 15 -14.02 16.95 6.72
CA SER A 15 -15.42 16.79 6.31
C SER A 15 -15.54 15.95 5.03
N ALA A 16 -14.75 16.25 4.00
CA ALA A 16 -14.79 15.50 2.75
C ALA A 16 -14.44 14.02 2.94
N VAL A 17 -13.45 13.70 3.78
CA VAL A 17 -13.07 12.32 4.12
C VAL A 17 -14.17 11.64 4.93
N LYS A 18 -14.75 12.32 5.93
CA LYS A 18 -15.84 11.77 6.76
C LYS A 18 -17.03 11.31 5.91
N HIS A 19 -17.36 12.03 4.84
CA HIS A 19 -18.44 11.67 3.93
C HIS A 19 -18.17 10.43 3.08
N LEU A 20 -16.91 9.99 2.95
CA LEU A 20 -16.57 8.72 2.31
C LEU A 20 -16.86 7.53 3.24
N PHE A 21 -16.73 7.71 4.56
CA PHE A 21 -17.06 6.68 5.56
C PHE A 21 -18.56 6.68 5.91
N ASN A 22 -19.17 7.86 6.06
CA ASN A 22 -20.54 8.01 6.52
C ASN A 22 -21.39 8.76 5.49
N LYS A 23 -22.24 8.02 4.77
CA LYS A 23 -23.15 8.55 3.74
C LYS A 23 -24.39 9.27 4.30
N THR A 24 -24.59 9.23 5.62
CA THR A 24 -25.90 9.38 6.27
C THR A 24 -26.39 10.82 6.50
N SER A 25 -25.57 11.86 6.25
CA SER A 25 -25.90 13.24 6.69
C SER A 25 -25.83 14.32 5.60
N LEU A 26 -25.87 13.97 4.31
CA LEU A 26 -25.69 14.91 3.21
C LEU A 26 -26.96 15.13 2.39
N GLU A 27 -27.09 16.32 1.79
CA GLU A 27 -28.07 16.58 0.74
C GLU A 27 -27.87 15.60 -0.43
N THR A 28 -28.96 15.26 -1.13
CA THR A 28 -28.97 14.20 -2.14
C THR A 28 -27.92 14.39 -3.24
N LYS A 29 -27.64 15.61 -3.67
CA LYS A 29 -26.61 15.89 -4.70
C LYS A 29 -25.19 15.66 -4.19
N GLU A 30 -24.88 16.11 -2.98
CA GLU A 30 -23.57 15.94 -2.37
C GLU A 30 -23.32 14.48 -1.99
N ALA A 31 -24.32 13.83 -1.39
CA ALA A 31 -24.30 12.40 -1.09
C ALA A 31 -23.99 11.57 -2.34
N LYS A 32 -24.66 11.87 -3.47
CA LYS A 32 -24.38 11.25 -4.77
C LYS A 32 -22.94 11.49 -5.24
N SER A 33 -22.42 12.70 -5.06
CA SER A 33 -21.03 13.04 -5.45
C SER A 33 -20.00 12.24 -4.65
N TYR A 34 -20.14 12.13 -3.33
CA TYR A 34 -19.23 11.35 -2.50
C TYR A 34 -19.40 9.83 -2.71
N ALA A 35 -20.62 9.36 -2.94
CA ALA A 35 -20.86 7.98 -3.34
C ALA A 35 -20.17 7.64 -4.67
N ALA A 36 -20.23 8.54 -5.65
CA ALA A 36 -19.52 8.39 -6.92
C ALA A 36 -17.99 8.39 -6.73
N LEU A 37 -17.45 9.24 -5.85
CA LEU A 37 -16.02 9.25 -5.53
C LEU A 37 -15.60 7.93 -4.88
N PHE A 38 -16.33 7.46 -3.86
CA PHE A 38 -16.09 6.18 -3.21
C PHE A 38 -16.13 5.01 -4.21
N ASN A 39 -17.17 4.95 -5.05
CA ASN A 39 -17.28 3.92 -6.08
C ASN A 39 -16.16 4.02 -7.12
N GLY A 40 -15.70 5.23 -7.45
CA GLY A 40 -14.54 5.44 -8.32
C GLY A 40 -13.25 4.87 -7.74
N ILE A 41 -13.00 5.09 -6.44
CA ILE A 41 -11.87 4.48 -5.72
C ILE A 41 -12.00 2.95 -5.72
N LYS A 42 -13.19 2.43 -5.42
CA LYS A 42 -13.47 0.98 -5.44
C LYS A 42 -13.20 0.35 -6.81
N SER A 43 -13.66 0.98 -7.88
CA SER A 43 -13.40 0.52 -9.25
C SER A 43 -11.91 0.52 -9.58
N LYS A 44 -11.13 1.49 -9.07
CA LYS A 44 -9.67 1.50 -9.26
C LYS A 44 -8.98 0.38 -8.49
N ILE A 45 -9.37 0.11 -7.25
CA ILE A 45 -8.86 -1.04 -6.49
C ILE A 45 -9.01 -2.35 -7.30
N ARG A 46 -10.20 -2.57 -7.86
CA ARG A 46 -10.48 -3.74 -8.71
C ARG A 46 -9.64 -3.77 -9.99
N GLN A 47 -9.44 -2.62 -10.64
CA GLN A 47 -8.59 -2.53 -11.84
C GLN A 47 -7.13 -2.93 -11.58
N PHE A 48 -6.65 -2.77 -10.35
CA PHE A 48 -5.30 -3.18 -9.94
C PHE A 48 -5.27 -4.57 -9.27
N ASN A 49 -6.36 -5.35 -9.37
CA ASN A 49 -6.51 -6.67 -8.74
C ASN A 49 -6.29 -6.67 -7.21
N LEU A 50 -6.54 -5.53 -6.57
CA LEU A 50 -6.51 -5.41 -5.12
C LEU A 50 -7.85 -5.86 -4.52
N PRO A 51 -7.86 -6.46 -3.32
CA PRO A 51 -9.10 -6.86 -2.65
C PRO A 51 -9.99 -5.67 -2.30
N ASP A 52 -11.31 -5.82 -2.49
CA ASP A 52 -12.31 -4.78 -2.19
C ASP A 52 -12.24 -4.25 -0.75
N TYR A 53 -11.82 -5.07 0.22
CA TYR A 53 -11.71 -4.67 1.63
C TYR A 53 -10.66 -3.59 1.88
N GLN A 54 -9.68 -3.44 0.98
CA GLN A 54 -8.60 -2.44 1.10
C GLN A 54 -9.07 -1.01 0.85
N ILE A 55 -10.33 -0.79 0.49
CA ILE A 55 -10.86 0.57 0.26
C ILE A 55 -10.68 1.48 1.47
N TYR A 56 -10.86 0.96 2.68
CA TYR A 56 -10.69 1.75 3.89
C TYR A 56 -9.21 2.05 4.16
N ASP A 57 -8.31 1.14 3.85
CA ASP A 57 -6.86 1.37 3.93
C ASP A 57 -6.44 2.47 2.97
N VAL A 58 -6.94 2.45 1.72
CA VAL A 58 -6.68 3.50 0.72
C VAL A 58 -7.19 4.85 1.20
N ILE A 59 -8.41 4.91 1.75
CA ILE A 59 -8.98 6.16 2.26
C ILE A 59 -8.21 6.65 3.50
N ASN A 60 -7.81 5.76 4.40
CA ASN A 60 -7.05 6.11 5.60
C ASN A 60 -5.65 6.64 5.27
N GLU A 61 -4.92 5.98 4.37
CA GLU A 61 -3.61 6.44 3.91
C GLU A 61 -3.74 7.79 3.16
N THR A 62 -4.79 7.95 2.36
CA THR A 62 -5.10 9.24 1.71
C THR A 62 -5.35 10.34 2.74
N TYR A 63 -6.07 10.03 3.82
CA TYR A 63 -6.30 10.95 4.93
C TYR A 63 -4.99 11.36 5.62
N VAL A 64 -4.15 10.39 5.98
CA VAL A 64 -2.85 10.63 6.63
C VAL A 64 -1.97 11.54 5.78
N ARG A 65 -1.89 11.30 4.46
CA ARG A 65 -1.14 12.18 3.54
C ARG A 65 -1.71 13.59 3.49
N GLY A 66 -3.03 13.72 3.53
CA GLY A 66 -3.69 15.02 3.52
C GLY A 66 -3.43 15.82 4.80
N ILE A 67 -3.46 15.16 5.96
CA ILE A 67 -3.11 15.79 7.24
C ILE A 67 -1.66 16.25 7.24
N LYS A 68 -0.70 15.40 6.83
CA LYS A 68 0.72 15.78 6.72
C LYS A 68 0.93 16.99 5.80
N LEU A 69 0.21 17.05 4.68
CA LEU A 69 0.25 18.19 3.77
C LEU A 69 -0.23 19.48 4.45
N LEU A 70 -1.36 19.42 5.17
CA LEU A 70 -1.93 20.55 5.89
C LEU A 70 -1.04 21.01 7.06
N GLU A 71 -0.41 20.08 7.77
CA GLU A 71 0.54 20.36 8.86
C GLU A 71 1.82 21.04 8.36
N SER A 72 2.21 20.79 7.11
CA SER A 72 3.33 21.50 6.47
C SER A 72 3.00 22.95 6.07
N GLY A 73 1.78 23.42 6.32
CA GLY A 73 1.31 24.76 5.93
C GLY A 73 0.80 24.87 4.49
N GLN A 74 0.75 23.76 3.74
CA GLN A 74 0.17 23.73 2.41
C GLN A 74 -1.36 23.61 2.46
N GLU A 75 -2.04 24.10 1.43
CA GLU A 75 -3.51 24.09 1.36
C GLU A 75 -4.07 23.08 0.36
N ILE A 76 -5.13 22.38 0.76
CA ILE A 76 -5.95 21.55 -0.12
C ILE A 76 -7.17 22.35 -0.59
N LYS A 77 -7.04 23.06 -1.72
CA LYS A 77 -8.11 23.92 -2.26
C LYS A 77 -9.36 23.16 -2.65
N ASN A 78 -9.21 21.96 -3.24
CA ASN A 78 -10.31 21.10 -3.65
C ASN A 78 -10.15 19.69 -3.08
N PRO A 79 -10.71 19.41 -1.89
CA PRO A 79 -10.59 18.10 -1.24
C PRO A 79 -11.02 16.93 -2.11
N ARG A 80 -12.14 17.02 -2.84
CA ARG A 80 -12.64 15.90 -3.67
C ARG A 80 -11.68 15.55 -4.81
N ALA A 81 -11.13 16.56 -5.49
CA ALA A 81 -10.15 16.34 -6.55
C ALA A 81 -8.83 15.80 -6.00
N TRP A 82 -8.36 16.36 -4.88
CA TRP A 82 -7.14 15.93 -4.23
C TRP A 82 -7.23 14.48 -3.75
N ILE A 83 -8.32 14.11 -3.05
CA ILE A 83 -8.57 12.74 -2.60
C ILE A 83 -8.56 11.76 -3.78
N ARG A 84 -9.22 12.11 -4.90
CA ARG A 84 -9.21 11.28 -6.11
C ARG A 84 -7.79 11.01 -6.63
N GLY A 85 -6.95 12.05 -6.71
CA GLY A 85 -5.56 11.91 -7.17
C GLY A 85 -4.69 11.11 -6.20
N THR A 86 -4.77 11.43 -4.91
CA THR A 86 -3.97 10.78 -3.88
C THR A 86 -4.35 9.32 -3.69
N SER A 87 -5.64 9.00 -3.62
CA SER A 87 -6.10 7.60 -3.53
C SER A 87 -5.63 6.75 -4.72
N PHE A 88 -5.61 7.31 -5.94
CA PHE A 88 -5.07 6.61 -7.10
C PHE A 88 -3.57 6.31 -6.95
N ASN A 89 -2.78 7.25 -6.43
CA ASN A 89 -1.37 7.02 -6.14
C ASN A 89 -1.15 5.96 -5.06
N VAL A 90 -1.94 6.00 -3.99
CA VAL A 90 -1.92 4.98 -2.93
C VAL A 90 -2.20 3.60 -3.51
N ILE A 91 -3.26 3.44 -4.31
CA ILE A 91 -3.59 2.17 -4.99
C ILE A 91 -2.41 1.68 -5.85
N ARG A 92 -1.79 2.57 -6.62
CA ARG A 92 -0.63 2.23 -7.47
C ARG A 92 0.56 1.76 -6.63
N GLU A 93 0.80 2.38 -5.47
CA GLU A 93 1.87 1.96 -4.55
C GLU A 93 1.57 0.61 -3.90
N MET A 94 0.33 0.37 -3.46
CA MET A 94 -0.11 -0.92 -2.92
C MET A 94 0.05 -2.05 -3.92
N SER A 95 -0.37 -1.84 -5.17
CA SER A 95 -0.20 -2.82 -6.25
C SER A 95 1.28 -3.12 -6.54
N ARG A 96 2.15 -2.10 -6.57
CA ARG A 96 3.60 -2.31 -6.72
C ARG A 96 4.19 -3.12 -5.57
N LYS A 97 3.73 -2.88 -4.34
CA LYS A 97 4.17 -3.63 -3.17
C LYS A 97 3.75 -5.09 -3.26
N GLN A 98 2.49 -5.36 -3.61
CA GLN A 98 1.97 -6.71 -3.82
C GLN A 98 2.77 -7.48 -4.89
N ASN A 99 3.02 -6.85 -6.04
CA ASN A 99 3.79 -7.47 -7.12
C ASN A 99 5.24 -7.75 -6.71
N LYS A 100 5.85 -6.84 -5.93
CA LYS A 100 7.20 -7.05 -5.39
C LYS A 100 7.20 -8.27 -4.46
N GLU A 101 6.28 -8.35 -3.51
CA GLU A 101 6.16 -9.46 -2.57
C GLU A 101 5.95 -10.80 -3.28
N GLN A 102 5.09 -10.85 -4.31
CA GLN A 102 4.90 -12.04 -5.14
C GLN A 102 6.16 -12.45 -5.91
N SER A 103 6.94 -11.47 -6.42
CA SER A 103 8.20 -11.77 -7.11
C SER A 103 9.25 -12.38 -6.18
N TRP A 104 9.34 -11.94 -4.92
CA TRP A 104 10.24 -12.57 -3.94
C TRP A 104 9.82 -14.01 -3.63
N ASP A 105 8.51 -14.25 -3.50
CA ASP A 105 7.97 -15.59 -3.22
C ASP A 105 8.20 -16.55 -4.40
N SER A 106 8.04 -16.06 -5.65
CA SER A 106 8.38 -16.84 -6.86
C SER A 106 9.86 -17.22 -6.89
N ASN A 107 10.76 -16.26 -6.68
CA ASN A 107 12.20 -16.53 -6.68
C ASN A 107 12.61 -17.50 -5.56
N LEU A 108 12.02 -17.38 -4.37
CA LEU A 108 12.30 -18.29 -3.25
C LEU A 108 11.86 -19.73 -3.60
N ARG A 109 10.67 -19.89 -4.19
CA ARG A 109 10.16 -21.19 -4.65
C ARG A 109 11.00 -21.78 -5.77
N GLU A 110 11.41 -20.97 -6.75
CA GLU A 110 12.29 -21.41 -7.84
C GLU A 110 13.64 -21.90 -7.31
N HIS A 111 14.23 -21.21 -6.33
CA HIS A 111 15.46 -21.68 -5.67
C HIS A 111 15.25 -22.98 -4.88
N GLN A 112 14.11 -23.15 -4.22
CA GLN A 112 13.78 -24.38 -3.50
C GLN A 112 13.64 -25.57 -4.47
N ILE A 113 12.93 -25.38 -5.59
CA ILE A 113 12.74 -26.40 -6.62
C ILE A 113 14.08 -26.74 -7.30
N ALA A 114 14.91 -25.74 -7.60
CA ALA A 114 16.23 -25.97 -8.18
C ALA A 114 17.15 -26.79 -7.24
N LEU A 115 17.06 -26.58 -5.93
CA LEU A 115 17.78 -27.39 -4.93
C LEU A 115 17.26 -28.83 -4.89
N GLU A 116 15.95 -29.02 -4.93
CA GLU A 116 15.31 -30.35 -4.95
C GLU A 116 15.63 -31.13 -6.24
N ASP A 117 15.64 -30.48 -7.40
CA ASP A 117 16.01 -31.09 -8.68
C ASP A 117 17.52 -31.40 -8.77
N SER A 118 18.38 -30.54 -8.19
CA SER A 118 19.83 -30.81 -8.12
C SER A 118 20.19 -31.98 -7.20
N ASN A 119 19.32 -32.32 -6.23
CA ASN A 119 19.50 -33.48 -5.34
C ASN A 119 19.01 -34.81 -5.96
N SER A 120 18.40 -34.78 -7.15
CA SER A 120 17.86 -35.96 -7.83
C SER A 120 18.88 -36.66 -8.74
N LEU A 121 19.98 -36.00 -9.10
CA LEU A 121 21.05 -36.57 -9.94
C LEU A 121 22.41 -36.08 -9.40
N ASP A 122 23.17 -36.98 -8.76
CA ASP A 122 24.59 -36.87 -8.33
C ASP A 122 24.97 -36.37 -6.90
N SER A 123 24.07 -36.21 -5.93
CA SER A 123 24.44 -35.65 -4.60
C SER A 123 25.15 -36.59 -3.60
N ALA A 124 25.66 -37.76 -4.01
CA ALA A 124 26.26 -38.67 -3.03
C ALA A 124 27.67 -38.26 -2.54
N ASN A 125 28.34 -37.26 -3.13
CA ASN A 125 29.75 -36.98 -2.82
C ASN A 125 30.19 -35.49 -2.76
N TYR A 126 29.34 -34.50 -3.00
CA TYR A 126 29.76 -33.08 -3.06
C TYR A 126 29.49 -32.27 -1.78
N ASP A 127 28.54 -32.68 -0.93
CA ASP A 127 28.11 -31.85 0.21
C ASP A 127 29.13 -31.81 1.37
N ASP A 128 29.95 -32.86 1.53
CA ASP A 128 30.87 -32.99 2.67
C ASP A 128 32.15 -32.15 2.51
N GLU A 129 32.57 -31.86 1.27
CA GLU A 129 33.80 -31.12 0.98
C GLU A 129 33.58 -29.59 1.10
N ASP A 130 32.44 -29.11 0.60
CA ASP A 130 32.08 -27.69 0.68
C ASP A 130 31.78 -27.25 2.12
N LEU A 131 31.11 -28.08 2.92
CA LEU A 131 30.87 -27.80 4.34
C LEU A 131 32.18 -27.73 5.14
N ARG A 132 33.15 -28.61 4.83
CA ARG A 132 34.48 -28.58 5.44
C ARG A 132 35.24 -27.32 5.06
N LEU A 133 35.15 -26.88 3.81
CA LEU A 133 35.80 -25.64 3.35
C LEU A 133 35.22 -24.42 4.07
N LEU A 134 33.91 -24.39 4.28
CA LEU A 134 33.18 -23.32 4.96
C LEU A 134 33.52 -23.25 6.45
N GLU A 135 33.61 -24.40 7.13
CA GLU A 135 34.11 -24.48 8.52
C GLU A 135 35.56 -23.99 8.65
N LEU A 136 36.42 -24.35 7.69
CA LEU A 136 37.82 -23.91 7.65
C LEU A 136 37.94 -22.40 7.47
N ALA A 137 37.10 -21.81 6.61
CA ALA A 137 37.04 -20.37 6.40
C ALA A 137 36.57 -19.64 7.66
N LEU A 138 35.52 -20.15 8.34
CA LEU A 138 35.01 -19.58 9.59
C LEU A 138 36.03 -19.64 10.73
N LYS A 139 36.79 -20.75 10.85
CA LYS A 139 37.91 -20.85 11.81
C LYS A 139 39.02 -19.86 11.56
N LYS A 140 39.27 -19.46 10.30
CA LYS A 140 40.28 -18.46 9.93
C LYS A 140 39.83 -17.01 10.15
N LEU A 141 38.52 -16.77 10.23
CA LEU A 141 37.93 -15.43 10.41
C LEU A 141 37.88 -14.97 11.88
N HIS A 142 38.13 -15.87 12.84
CA HIS A 142 38.31 -15.52 14.25
C HIS A 142 39.75 -15.81 14.72
N PRO A 143 40.73 -14.97 14.36
CA PRO A 143 42.00 -14.97 15.08
C PRO A 143 41.76 -14.41 16.50
N LYS A 144 42.35 -15.08 17.50
CA LYS A 144 42.48 -14.54 18.87
C LYS A 144 43.15 -13.18 18.88
#